data_AF-A0A3C0WNC2-F1
#
_entry.id   AF-A0A3C0WNC2-F1
#
_cell.length_a   1.000
_cell.length_b   1.000
_cell.length_c   1.000
_cell.angle_alpha   90.00
_cell.angle_beta   90.00
_cell.angle_gamma   90.00
#
_symmetry.space_group_name_H-M   'P 1'
#
loop_
_entity.id
_entity.type
_entity.pdbx_description
1 polymer ?
#
loop_
_entity_poly.entity_id
_entity_poly.type
_entity_poly.pdbx_seq_one_letter_code
_entity_poly.pdbx_strand_id
1 'polypeptide(L)'
;MDTEVLETAVVESVEETDLYHRPGRITRISTMTNIISWVILAIGVFIFGYLSYSLVTSIAGAGPGVAFSQIVQAFITPFMILVVSLFLFAVLQWLAEVVYLWMDIEENTRKA
;
A
#
# COMPACT_ATOMS: atom_id res chain seq x y z
N MET A 1 -39.03 25.88 36.03
CA MET A 1 -38.67 24.45 35.94
C MET A 1 -38.23 24.19 34.50
N ASP A 2 -37.30 25.02 34.00
CA ASP A 2 -37.14 25.26 32.56
C ASP A 2 -35.66 25.30 32.11
N THR A 3 -34.74 24.90 32.98
CA THR A 3 -33.30 24.92 32.71
C THR A 3 -32.74 23.56 32.31
N GLU A 4 -33.38 22.44 32.69
CA GLU A 4 -32.91 21.08 32.36
C GLU A 4 -33.22 20.67 30.91
N VAL A 5 -34.27 21.24 30.29
CA VAL A 5 -34.69 20.90 28.92
C VAL A 5 -33.79 21.57 27.87
N LEU A 6 -33.14 22.68 28.20
CA LEU A 6 -32.22 23.38 27.30
C LEU A 6 -30.84 22.73 27.26
N GLU A 7 -30.38 22.11 28.35
CA GLU A 7 -29.05 21.51 28.42
C GLU A 7 -28.98 20.19 27.62
N THR A 8 -30.08 19.43 27.58
CA THR A 8 -30.17 18.18 26.80
C THR A 8 -30.20 18.41 25.29
N ALA A 9 -30.84 19.48 24.82
CA ALA A 9 -30.90 19.82 23.39
C ALA A 9 -29.55 20.31 22.83
N VAL A 10 -28.71 20.94 23.65
CA VAL A 10 -27.37 21.41 23.22
C VAL A 10 -26.39 20.24 23.08
N VAL A 11 -26.48 19.22 23.94
CA VAL A 11 -25.58 18.05 23.91
C VAL A 11 -25.83 17.16 22.68
N GLU A 12 -27.08 17.02 22.25
CA GLU A 12 -27.44 16.17 21.10
C GLU A 12 -26.96 16.76 19.75
N SER A 13 -26.81 18.08 19.65
CA SER A 13 -26.38 18.76 18.41
C SER A 13 -24.86 18.79 18.21
N VAL A 14 -24.06 18.52 19.24
CA VAL A 14 -22.59 18.56 19.18
C VAL A 14 -22.00 17.22 18.71
N GLU A 15 -22.69 16.10 18.93
CA GLU A 15 -22.23 14.76 18.51
C GLU A 15 -22.34 14.50 17.00
N GLU A 16 -23.29 15.13 16.28
CA GLU A 16 -23.41 14.94 14.83
C GLU A 16 -22.35 15.71 14.02
N THR A 17 -21.79 16.78 14.58
CA THR A 17 -20.72 17.55 13.91
C THR A 17 -19.33 16.93 13.98
N ASP A 18 -19.11 15.95 14.88
CA ASP A 18 -17.80 15.30 15.11
C ASP A 18 -17.73 13.84 14.63
N LEU A 19 -18.70 13.43 13.80
CA LEU A 19 -18.70 12.08 13.20
C LEU A 19 -17.71 11.96 12.03
N TYR A 20 -17.39 13.07 11.38
CA TYR A 20 -16.66 13.10 10.09
C TYR A 20 -15.16 13.34 10.22
N HIS A 21 -14.68 13.95 11.30
CA HIS A 21 -13.27 14.34 11.43
C HIS A 21 -12.53 13.41 12.40
N ARG A 22 -12.25 12.18 11.97
CA ARG A 22 -11.38 11.25 12.73
C ARG A 22 -10.01 11.13 12.06
N PRO A 23 -9.13 12.15 12.16
CA PRO A 23 -7.82 12.16 11.49
C PRO A 23 -6.95 10.96 11.93
N GLY A 24 -7.10 10.51 13.17
CA GLY A 24 -6.43 9.31 13.68
C GLY A 24 -6.79 8.00 12.93
N ARG A 25 -7.98 7.91 12.34
CA ARG A 25 -8.37 6.73 11.55
C ARG A 25 -7.79 6.80 10.13
N ILE A 26 -7.80 7.98 9.51
CA ILE A 26 -7.29 8.21 8.15
C ILE A 26 -5.77 8.03 8.10
N THR A 27 -5.05 8.63 9.05
CA THR A 27 -3.59 8.45 9.21
C THR A 27 -3.21 6.99 9.45
N ARG A 28 -3.99 6.26 10.25
CA ARG A 28 -3.77 4.82 10.48
C ARG A 28 -3.96 4.02 9.19
N ILE A 29 -4.95 4.34 8.37
CA ILE A 29 -5.16 3.69 7.07
C ILE A 29 -3.97 3.96 6.15
N SER A 30 -3.55 5.21 6.00
CA SER A 30 -2.38 5.53 5.16
C SER A 30 -1.11 4.82 5.63
N THR A 31 -0.87 4.79 6.95
CA THR A 31 0.27 4.08 7.55
C THR A 31 0.20 2.57 7.27
N MET A 32 -0.98 1.95 7.38
CA MET A 32 -1.17 0.54 7.04
C MET A 32 -0.95 0.28 5.54
N THR A 33 -1.46 1.13 4.66
CA THR A 33 -1.25 1.05 3.21
C THR A 33 0.24 1.11 2.87
N ASN A 34 0.99 2.02 3.51
CA ASN A 34 2.44 2.12 3.35
C ASN A 34 3.14 0.83 3.81
N ILE A 35 2.82 0.30 4.99
CA ILE A 35 3.41 -0.97 5.49
C ILE A 35 3.08 -2.13 4.54
N ILE A 36 1.83 -2.24 4.09
CA ILE A 36 1.40 -3.30 3.17
C ILE A 36 2.16 -3.21 1.84
N SER A 37 2.42 -2.00 1.33
CA SER A 37 3.22 -1.82 0.11
C SER A 37 4.60 -2.46 0.26
N TRP A 38 5.30 -2.18 1.37
CA TRP A 38 6.62 -2.74 1.64
C TRP A 38 6.59 -4.25 1.80
N VAL A 39 5.54 -4.79 2.42
CA VAL A 39 5.33 -6.25 2.53
C VAL A 39 5.16 -6.89 1.16
N ILE A 40 4.36 -6.29 0.27
CA ILE A 40 4.21 -6.79 -1.11
C ILE A 40 5.54 -6.78 -1.86
N LEU A 41 6.31 -5.69 -1.72
CA LEU A 41 7.63 -5.59 -2.35
C LEU A 41 8.58 -6.66 -1.80
N ALA A 42 8.62 -6.85 -0.48
CA ALA A 42 9.47 -7.85 0.16
C ALA A 42 9.13 -9.27 -0.31
N ILE A 43 7.84 -9.60 -0.41
CA ILE A 43 7.37 -10.89 -0.93
C ILE A 43 7.79 -11.06 -2.40
N GLY A 44 7.58 -10.03 -3.23
CA GLY A 44 7.97 -10.04 -4.64
C GLY A 44 9.47 -10.29 -4.84
N VAL A 45 10.31 -9.58 -4.09
CA VAL A 45 11.77 -9.74 -4.12
C VAL A 45 12.18 -11.14 -3.64
N PHE A 46 11.55 -11.65 -2.58
CA PHE A 46 11.84 -12.98 -2.07
C PHE A 46 11.50 -14.07 -3.09
N ILE A 47 10.31 -14.01 -3.70
CA ILE A 47 9.89 -14.95 -4.74
C ILE A 47 10.82 -14.86 -5.96
N PHE A 48 11.14 -13.65 -6.41
CA PHE A 48 12.09 -13.43 -7.50
C PHE A 48 13.46 -14.05 -7.21
N GLY A 49 13.99 -13.84 -6.01
CA GLY A 49 15.27 -14.41 -5.59
C GLY A 49 15.24 -15.94 -5.55
N TYR A 50 14.19 -16.52 -4.97
CA TYR A 50 14.01 -17.98 -4.91
C TYR A 50 13.93 -18.60 -6.32
N LEU A 51 13.10 -18.04 -7.20
CA LEU A 51 12.94 -18.55 -8.56
C LEU A 51 14.21 -18.37 -9.40
N SER A 52 14.89 -17.22 -9.26
CA SER A 52 16.15 -16.97 -9.96
C SER A 52 17.25 -17.92 -9.51
N TYR A 53 17.35 -18.18 -8.19
CA TYR A 53 18.29 -19.15 -7.65
C TYR A 53 18.01 -20.57 -8.16
N SER A 54 16.74 -20.99 -8.13
CA SER A 54 16.32 -22.29 -8.68
C SER A 54 16.65 -22.42 -10.17
N LEU A 55 16.43 -21.36 -10.94
CA LEU A 55 16.75 -21.35 -12.36
C LEU A 55 18.25 -21.44 -12.62
N VAL A 56 19.06 -20.69 -11.89
CA VAL A 56 20.53 -20.71 -12.02
C VAL A 56 21.10 -22.09 -11.67
N THR A 57 20.61 -22.72 -10.60
CA THR A 57 21.05 -24.07 -10.21
C THR A 57 20.62 -25.12 -11.24
N SER A 58 19.43 -24.99 -11.83
CA SER A 58 18.96 -25.85 -12.92
C SER A 58 19.83 -25.72 -14.18
N ILE A 59 20.17 -24.49 -14.59
CA ILE A 59 21.03 -24.25 -15.75
C ILE A 59 22.45 -24.78 -15.50
N ALA A 60 23.00 -24.54 -14.31
CA ALA A 60 24.33 -25.04 -13.94
C ALA A 60 24.39 -26.58 -13.95
N GLY A 61 23.30 -27.25 -13.56
CA GLY A 61 23.18 -28.71 -13.59
C GLY A 61 22.92 -29.33 -14.97
N ALA A 62 22.37 -28.56 -15.93
CA ALA A 62 22.01 -29.05 -17.26
C ALA A 62 23.21 -29.28 -18.19
N GLY A 63 24.39 -28.74 -17.87
CA GLY A 63 25.62 -28.91 -18.66
C GLY A 63 25.68 -28.04 -19.94
N PRO A 64 26.76 -28.16 -20.74
CA PRO A 64 26.94 -27.38 -21.95
C PRO A 64 25.99 -27.88 -23.05
N GLY A 65 24.90 -27.13 -23.28
CA GLY A 65 23.88 -27.47 -24.27
C GLY A 65 22.64 -26.57 -24.22
N VAL A 66 22.46 -25.84 -23.11
CA VAL A 66 21.38 -24.86 -22.97
C VAL A 66 21.69 -23.64 -23.85
N ALA A 67 20.81 -23.35 -24.79
CA ALA A 67 20.94 -22.17 -25.63
C ALA A 67 20.70 -20.90 -24.80
N PHE A 68 21.45 -19.83 -25.05
CA PHE A 68 21.29 -18.56 -24.35
C PHE A 68 19.85 -18.02 -24.44
N SER A 69 19.16 -18.24 -25.57
CA SER A 69 17.75 -17.86 -25.75
C SER A 69 16.81 -18.56 -24.76
N GLN A 70 17.09 -19.82 -24.40
CA GLN A 70 16.30 -20.56 -23.41
C GLN A 70 16.52 -20.01 -22.00
N ILE A 71 17.76 -19.61 -21.68
CA ILE A 71 18.09 -18.96 -20.41
C ILE A 71 17.31 -17.65 -20.28
N VAL A 72 17.39 -16.78 -21.30
CA VAL A 72 16.69 -15.49 -21.30
C VAL A 72 15.17 -15.67 -21.17
N GLN A 73 14.59 -16.62 -21.91
CA GLN A 73 13.16 -16.90 -21.82
C GLN A 73 12.74 -17.38 -20.43
N ALA A 74 13.56 -18.20 -19.78
CA ALA A 74 13.26 -18.69 -18.44
C ALA A 74 13.31 -17.59 -17.36
N PHE A 75 14.09 -16.53 -17.58
CA PHE A 75 14.11 -15.35 -16.69
C PHE A 75 12.91 -14.42 -16.84
N ILE A 76 12.11 -14.53 -17.92
CA ILE A 76 10.94 -13.68 -18.14
C ILE A 76 9.94 -13.85 -17.00
N THR A 77 9.61 -15.08 -16.61
CA THR A 77 8.63 -15.35 -15.55
C THR A 77 8.99 -14.73 -14.19
N PRO A 78 10.17 -15.01 -13.60
CA PRO A 78 10.55 -14.38 -12.33
C PRO A 78 10.63 -12.86 -12.47
N PHE A 79 11.12 -12.34 -13.59
CA PHE A 79 11.18 -10.90 -13.83
C PHE A 79 9.78 -10.26 -13.88
N MET A 80 8.81 -10.89 -14.53
CA MET A 80 7.42 -10.40 -14.57
C MET A 80 6.78 -10.37 -13.18
N ILE A 81 7.07 -11.34 -12.32
CA ILE A 81 6.63 -11.32 -10.91
C ILE A 81 7.18 -10.08 -10.20
N LEU A 82 8.47 -9.80 -10.37
CA LEU A 82 9.11 -8.62 -9.78
C LEU A 82 8.48 -7.31 -10.29
N VAL A 83 8.21 -7.21 -11.60
CA VAL A 83 7.56 -6.04 -12.21
C VAL A 83 6.16 -5.83 -11.63
N VAL A 84 5.35 -6.89 -11.50
CA VAL A 84 4.01 -6.80 -10.91
C VAL A 84 4.08 -6.37 -9.44
N SER A 85 5.01 -6.91 -8.66
CA SER A 85 5.20 -6.51 -7.27
C SER A 85 5.65 -5.05 -7.14
N LEU A 86 6.57 -4.59 -7.99
CA LEU A 86 6.99 -3.19 -8.05
C LEU A 86 5.83 -2.26 -8.44
N PHE A 87 5.01 -2.68 -9.40
CA PHE A 87 3.83 -1.93 -9.81
C PHE A 87 2.82 -1.79 -8.66
N LEU A 88 2.48 -2.89 -7.98
CA LEU A 88 1.58 -2.84 -6.82
C LEU A 88 2.14 -2.00 -5.67
N PHE A 89 3.45 -2.11 -5.42
CA PHE A 89 4.14 -1.25 -4.46
C PHE A 89 3.97 0.23 -4.81
N ALA A 90 4.25 0.62 -6.06
CA ALA A 90 4.15 2.00 -6.50
C ALA A 90 2.72 2.54 -6.40
N VAL A 91 1.71 1.74 -6.78
CA VAL A 91 0.29 2.12 -6.65
C VAL A 91 -0.09 2.33 -5.19
N LEU A 92 0.33 1.45 -4.28
CA LEU A 92 0.01 1.58 -2.86
C LEU A 92 0.75 2.76 -2.20
N GLN A 93 2.00 3.02 -2.58
CA GLN A 93 2.74 4.21 -2.13
C GLN A 93 2.01 5.48 -2.57
N TRP A 94 1.64 5.55 -3.85
CA TRP A 94 0.88 6.68 -4.37
C TRP A 94 -0.45 6.88 -3.62
N LEU A 95 -1.19 5.79 -3.34
CA LEU A 95 -2.42 5.87 -2.56
C LEU A 95 -2.18 6.37 -1.13
N ALA A 96 -1.10 5.94 -0.47
CA ALA A 96 -0.75 6.41 0.87
C ALA A 96 -0.47 7.92 0.87
N GLU A 97 0.25 8.43 -0.14
CA GLU A 97 0.55 9.86 -0.30
C GLU A 97 -0.70 10.68 -0.65
N VAL A 98 -1.56 10.19 -1.55
CA VAL A 98 -2.81 10.88 -1.92
C VAL A 98 -3.72 11.09 -0.72
N VAL A 99 -3.78 10.13 0.21
CA VAL A 99 -4.55 10.29 1.45
C VAL A 99 -4.03 11.45 2.29
N TYR A 100 -2.71 11.65 2.36
CA TYR A 100 -2.13 12.80 3.05
C TYR A 100 -2.42 14.11 2.32
N LEU A 101 -2.31 14.14 1.00
CA LEU A 101 -2.68 15.33 0.21
C LEU A 101 -4.15 15.73 0.40
N TRP A 102 -5.05 14.74 0.51
CA TRP A 102 -6.46 15.00 0.80
C TRP A 102 -6.66 15.57 2.20
N MET A 103 -5.94 15.09 3.21
CA MET A 103 -5.96 15.67 4.54
C MET A 103 -5.48 17.13 4.53
N ASP A 104 -4.38 17.42 3.82
CA ASP A 104 -3.84 18.78 3.72
C ASP A 104 -4.84 19.75 3.04
N ILE A 105 -5.55 19.29 2.00
CA ILE A 105 -6.58 20.10 1.32
C ILE A 105 -7.77 20.37 2.24
N GLU A 106 -8.24 19.37 3.00
CA GLU A 106 -9.34 19.53 3.96
C GLU A 106 -8.96 20.56 5.04
N GLU A 107 -7.76 20.43 5.62
CA GLU A 107 -7.29 21.35 6.65
C GLU A 107 -7.14 22.79 6.15
N ASN A 108 -6.64 22.98 4.92
CA ASN A 108 -6.49 24.30 4.32
C ASN A 108 -7.85 24.93 3.99
N THR A 109 -8.81 24.13 3.52
CA THR A 109 -10.18 24.59 3.20
C THR A 109 -10.96 25.00 4.45
N ARG A 110 -10.69 24.38 5.61
CA ARG A 110 -11.30 24.77 6.89
C ARG A 110 -10.76 26.08 7.49
N LYS A 111 -9.53 26.46 7.14
CA LYS A 111 -8.86 27.67 7.68
C LYS A 111 -9.12 28.92 6.84
N ALA A 112 -9.63 28.77 5.62
CA ALA A 112 -10.04 29.84 4.71
C ALA A 112 -11.48 30.28 4.96
#